data_AF-A0A510XTT1-F1
#
_entry.id   AF-A0A510XTT1-F1
#
_cell.length_a   1.000
_cell.length_b   1.000
_cell.length_c   1.000
_cell.angle_alpha   90.00
_cell.angle_beta   90.00
_cell.angle_gamma   90.00
#
_symmetry.space_group_name_H-M   'P 1'
#
loop_
_entity.id
_entity.type
_entity.pdbx_description
1 polymer ?
#
loop_
_entity_poly.entity_id
_entity_poly.type
_entity_poly.pdbx_seq_one_letter_code
_entity_poly.pdbx_strand_id
1 'polypeptide(L)'
;MFMHTSLACGTWSTIGCLNHHTQLFIGDVVSVTFSDTQGVLVDLSFNYKITSLEQGEPHAWPRLVAEYINVHVPLVSAGRMTDQGLVVAYRGNKIFALESSGINQARVDFHCVAKCDSSTQCNNQEYDYIYPQCCEKYNAGTKVLQPKTGYIYQCKAWPFSQFCRTASDKDPSFEPGVGKSWAMAWTQVSK
;
A
#
# COMPACT_ATOMS: atom_id res chain seq x y z
N MET A 1 -5.82 -3.16 -26.47
CA MET A 1 -6.36 -4.50 -26.70
C MET A 1 -6.51 -5.13 -25.32
N PHE A 2 -7.71 -5.10 -24.73
CA PHE A 2 -7.93 -5.65 -23.39
C PHE A 2 -8.06 -7.16 -23.52
N MET A 3 -7.07 -7.90 -23.03
CA MET A 3 -7.14 -9.35 -22.91
C MET A 3 -8.19 -9.65 -21.84
N HIS A 4 -9.38 -10.09 -22.26
CA HIS A 4 -10.32 -10.74 -21.36
C HIS A 4 -9.72 -12.11 -21.03
N THR A 5 -9.10 -12.24 -19.87
CA THR A 5 -8.65 -13.53 -19.36
C THR A 5 -9.90 -14.34 -19.02
N SER A 6 -10.32 -15.21 -19.93
CA SER A 6 -11.41 -16.15 -19.70
C SER A 6 -11.05 -17.02 -18.50
N LEU A 7 -11.76 -16.84 -17.39
CA LEU A 7 -11.62 -17.69 -16.20
C LEU A 7 -11.87 -19.15 -16.60
N ALA A 8 -11.15 -20.09 -15.96
CA ALA A 8 -11.44 -21.51 -16.11
C ALA A 8 -12.93 -21.79 -15.78
N CYS A 9 -13.56 -22.64 -16.58
CA CYS A 9 -14.98 -22.98 -16.42
C CYS A 9 -15.19 -23.70 -15.06
N GLY A 10 -16.06 -23.14 -14.21
CA GLY A 10 -16.45 -23.73 -12.93
C GLY A 10 -16.87 -22.69 -11.89
N THR A 11 -17.22 -23.16 -10.69
CA THR A 11 -17.65 -22.30 -9.57
C THR A 11 -16.45 -21.74 -8.83
N TRP A 12 -16.48 -20.44 -8.53
CA TRP A 12 -15.41 -19.72 -7.85
C TRP A 12 -15.87 -19.26 -6.47
N SER A 13 -15.12 -19.62 -5.44
CA SER A 13 -15.39 -19.24 -4.05
C SER A 13 -14.45 -18.12 -3.60
N THR A 14 -14.96 -17.17 -2.80
CA THR A 14 -14.13 -16.12 -2.20
C THR A 14 -13.33 -16.71 -1.03
N ILE A 15 -12.01 -16.60 -1.08
CA ILE A 15 -11.09 -17.17 -0.09
C ILE A 15 -10.28 -16.12 0.67
N GLY A 16 -10.30 -14.86 0.22
CA GLY A 16 -9.58 -13.78 0.89
C GLY A 16 -9.92 -12.39 0.34
N CYS A 17 -9.36 -11.36 0.97
CA CYS A 17 -9.55 -9.96 0.60
C CYS A 17 -8.22 -9.21 0.58
N LEU A 18 -8.04 -8.32 -0.38
CA LEU A 18 -6.91 -7.39 -0.43
C LEU A 18 -7.38 -6.04 0.16
N ASN A 19 -7.17 -5.87 1.47
CA ASN A 19 -7.63 -4.70 2.24
C ASN A 19 -7.03 -3.38 1.73
N HIS A 20 -7.80 -2.29 1.81
CA HIS A 20 -7.61 -1.10 0.97
C HIS A 20 -7.22 0.19 1.72
N HIS A 21 -6.53 0.10 2.86
CA HIS A 21 -6.17 1.28 3.66
C HIS A 21 -4.73 1.33 4.16
N THR A 22 -3.94 0.31 3.89
CA THR A 22 -2.55 0.24 4.35
C THR A 22 -1.64 0.94 3.35
N GLN A 23 -0.90 1.96 3.80
CA GLN A 23 0.26 2.46 3.06
C GLN A 23 1.43 1.54 3.35
N LEU A 24 2.10 1.06 2.30
CA LEU A 24 3.33 0.29 2.39
C LEU A 24 4.52 1.12 1.93
N PHE A 25 5.70 0.79 2.43
CA PHE A 25 6.94 1.49 2.13
C PHE A 25 7.92 0.58 1.38
N ILE A 26 8.89 1.19 0.70
CA ILE A 26 9.96 0.44 0.03
C ILE A 26 10.64 -0.49 1.03
N GLY A 27 10.75 -1.76 0.69
CA GLY A 27 11.29 -2.81 1.54
C GLY A 27 10.23 -3.63 2.25
N ASP A 28 9.03 -3.10 2.48
CA ASP A 28 7.91 -3.86 3.03
C ASP A 28 7.55 -5.02 2.10
N VAL A 29 7.03 -6.09 2.71
CA VAL A 29 6.64 -7.29 1.99
C VAL A 29 5.18 -7.60 2.29
N VAL A 30 4.39 -7.82 1.24
CA VAL A 30 3.05 -8.40 1.32
C VAL A 30 3.20 -9.90 1.15
N SER A 31 2.90 -10.66 2.18
CA SER A 31 2.93 -12.12 2.17
C SER A 31 1.52 -12.64 1.91
N VAL A 32 1.34 -13.35 0.80
CA VAL A 32 0.07 -13.99 0.45
C VAL A 32 0.21 -15.49 0.64
N THR A 33 -0.54 -16.05 1.58
CA THR A 33 -0.49 -17.46 1.93
C THR A 33 -1.79 -18.15 1.56
N PHE A 34 -1.70 -19.22 0.77
CA PHE A 34 -2.83 -20.05 0.39
C PHE A 34 -2.85 -21.34 1.21
N SER A 35 -4.03 -21.85 1.51
CA SER A 35 -4.20 -23.11 2.21
C SER A 35 -5.42 -23.89 1.75
N ASP A 36 -5.34 -25.20 1.91
CA ASP A 36 -6.44 -26.15 1.75
C ASP A 36 -6.76 -26.84 3.10
N THR A 37 -7.49 -27.96 3.05
CA THR A 37 -7.80 -28.76 4.24
C THR A 37 -6.59 -29.49 4.85
N GLN A 38 -5.51 -29.67 4.09
CA GLN A 38 -4.29 -30.36 4.52
C GLN A 38 -3.26 -29.39 5.11
N GLY A 39 -3.30 -28.11 4.73
CA GLY A 39 -2.48 -27.07 5.32
C GLY A 39 -2.08 -25.99 4.34
N VAL A 40 -0.95 -25.34 4.60
CA VAL A 40 -0.42 -24.25 3.77
C VAL A 40 0.18 -24.80 2.48
N LEU A 41 -0.26 -24.23 1.35
CA LEU A 41 0.25 -24.52 0.02
C LEU A 41 1.47 -23.63 -0.24
N VAL A 42 2.62 -24.08 0.25
CA VAL A 42 3.89 -23.31 0.19
C VAL A 42 4.31 -22.96 -1.23
N ASP A 43 4.06 -23.85 -2.19
CA ASP A 43 4.43 -23.65 -3.60
C ASP A 43 3.57 -22.60 -4.33
N LEU A 44 2.36 -22.33 -3.83
CA LEU A 44 1.46 -21.30 -4.36
C LEU A 44 1.59 -19.98 -3.59
N SER A 45 2.09 -20.03 -2.37
CA SER A 45 2.24 -18.88 -1.48
C SER A 45 3.46 -18.06 -1.88
N PHE A 46 3.38 -16.74 -1.77
CA PHE A 46 4.46 -15.86 -2.23
C PHE A 46 4.60 -14.58 -1.40
N ASN A 47 5.77 -13.95 -1.58
CA ASN A 47 6.12 -12.67 -0.99
C ASN A 47 6.24 -11.61 -2.09
N TYR A 48 5.42 -10.57 -2.02
CA TYR A 48 5.48 -9.42 -2.92
C TYR A 48 6.20 -8.27 -2.24
N LYS A 49 7.44 -8.00 -2.67
CA LYS A 49 8.27 -6.92 -2.11
C LYS A 49 7.93 -5.60 -2.77
N ILE A 50 7.69 -4.57 -1.96
CA ILE A 50 7.51 -3.19 -2.42
C ILE A 50 8.89 -2.60 -2.74
N THR A 51 9.09 -2.20 -3.99
CA THR A 51 10.38 -1.65 -4.47
C THR A 51 10.29 -0.19 -4.89
N SER A 52 9.07 0.36 -5.04
CA SER A 52 8.87 1.78 -5.32
C SER A 52 7.78 2.40 -4.44
N LEU A 53 7.83 3.74 -4.34
CA LEU A 53 6.83 4.51 -3.59
C LEU A 53 5.43 4.34 -4.17
N GLU A 54 5.30 4.40 -5.50
CA GLU A 54 4.03 4.23 -6.21
C GLU A 54 3.43 2.86 -5.93
N GLN A 55 4.25 1.80 -5.93
CA GLN A 55 3.76 0.45 -5.62
C GLN A 55 3.13 0.38 -4.23
N GLY A 56 3.72 1.03 -3.23
CA GLY A 56 3.27 0.97 -1.84
C GLY A 56 2.01 1.78 -1.54
N GLU A 57 1.52 2.60 -2.46
CA GLU A 57 0.34 3.43 -2.22
C GLU A 57 -0.92 2.57 -1.97
N PRO A 58 -1.84 2.97 -1.06
CA PRO A 58 -3.00 2.17 -0.66
C PRO A 58 -3.95 1.77 -1.80
N HIS A 59 -3.87 2.46 -2.93
CA HIS A 59 -4.66 2.19 -4.13
C HIS A 59 -3.88 1.40 -5.20
N ALA A 60 -2.58 1.24 -5.03
CA ALA A 60 -1.67 0.63 -5.99
C ALA A 60 -1.35 -0.82 -5.59
N TRP A 61 -0.82 -1.05 -4.38
CA TRP A 61 -0.38 -2.40 -3.99
C TRP A 61 -1.49 -3.45 -4.08
N PRO A 62 -2.77 -3.19 -3.70
CA PRO A 62 -3.81 -4.23 -3.78
C PRO A 62 -4.10 -4.63 -5.23
N ARG A 63 -3.96 -3.69 -6.17
CA ARG A 63 -4.13 -3.92 -7.61
C ARG A 63 -2.97 -4.74 -8.16
N LEU A 64 -1.74 -4.35 -7.81
CA LEU A 64 -0.51 -5.01 -8.26
C LEU A 64 -0.41 -6.44 -7.74
N VAL A 65 -0.78 -6.68 -6.48
CA VAL A 65 -0.83 -8.03 -5.90
C VAL A 65 -1.91 -8.87 -6.58
N ALA A 66 -3.08 -8.29 -6.88
CA ALA A 66 -4.13 -9.00 -7.61
C ALA A 66 -3.68 -9.39 -9.03
N GLU A 67 -3.00 -8.49 -9.75
CA GLU A 67 -2.40 -8.78 -11.05
C GLU A 67 -1.35 -9.89 -10.95
N TYR A 68 -0.49 -9.84 -9.93
CA TYR A 68 0.51 -10.88 -9.70
C TYR A 68 -0.14 -12.26 -9.47
N ILE A 69 -1.21 -12.33 -8.66
CA ILE A 69 -1.98 -13.57 -8.45
C ILE A 69 -2.49 -14.12 -9.78
N ASN A 70 -3.13 -13.27 -10.60
CA ASN A 70 -3.73 -13.67 -11.87
C ASN A 70 -2.72 -14.17 -12.91
N VAL A 71 -1.45 -13.77 -12.78
CA VAL A 71 -0.37 -14.20 -13.67
C VAL A 71 0.32 -15.47 -13.17
N HIS A 72 0.51 -15.60 -11.85
CA HIS A 72 1.43 -16.58 -11.29
C HIS A 72 0.78 -17.72 -10.49
N VAL A 73 -0.47 -17.57 -10.05
CA VAL A 73 -1.14 -18.56 -9.18
C VAL A 73 -2.24 -19.27 -9.96
N PRO A 74 -2.02 -20.52 -10.40
CA PRO A 74 -3.04 -21.27 -11.13
C PRO A 74 -4.27 -21.54 -10.25
N LEU A 75 -5.44 -21.61 -10.88
CA LEU A 75 -6.74 -21.90 -10.23
C LEU A 75 -7.18 -20.89 -9.16
N VAL A 76 -6.44 -19.78 -9.02
CA VAL A 76 -6.76 -18.64 -8.17
C VAL A 76 -6.91 -17.41 -9.08
N SER A 77 -7.79 -16.49 -8.70
CA SER A 77 -7.93 -15.21 -9.37
C SER A 77 -8.27 -14.12 -8.36
N ALA A 78 -7.78 -12.90 -8.58
CA ALA A 78 -7.96 -11.77 -7.69
C ALA A 78 -8.49 -10.55 -8.46
N GLY A 79 -9.53 -9.93 -7.92
CA GLY A 79 -10.20 -8.80 -8.55
C GLY A 79 -11.56 -8.52 -7.93
N ARG A 80 -12.38 -7.74 -8.62
CA ARG A 80 -13.80 -7.56 -8.31
C ARG A 80 -14.64 -8.30 -9.34
N MET A 81 -15.49 -9.21 -8.87
CA MET A 81 -16.45 -9.90 -9.73
C MET A 81 -17.53 -8.91 -10.19
N THR A 82 -17.79 -8.86 -11.49
CA THR A 82 -18.82 -8.03 -12.12
C THR A 82 -19.65 -8.88 -13.08
N ASP A 83 -20.75 -8.33 -13.58
CA ASP A 83 -21.58 -9.00 -14.60
C ASP A 83 -20.82 -9.27 -15.91
N GLN A 84 -19.71 -8.57 -16.16
CA GLN A 84 -18.84 -8.76 -17.32
C GLN A 84 -17.66 -9.71 -17.05
N GLY A 85 -17.62 -10.32 -15.86
CA GLY A 85 -16.53 -11.16 -15.38
C GLY A 85 -15.66 -10.45 -14.33
N LEU A 86 -14.50 -11.05 -14.06
CA LEU A 86 -13.57 -10.57 -13.05
C LEU A 86 -12.71 -9.42 -13.61
N VAL A 87 -12.73 -8.28 -12.91
CA VAL A 87 -11.96 -7.08 -13.27
C VAL A 87 -11.06 -6.71 -12.10
N VAL A 88 -9.76 -6.53 -12.35
CA VAL A 88 -8.86 -5.98 -11.33
C VAL A 88 -9.21 -4.50 -11.12
N ALA A 89 -9.78 -4.18 -9.96
CA ALA A 89 -10.27 -2.84 -9.64
C ALA A 89 -9.24 -2.05 -8.82
N TYR A 90 -9.42 -0.74 -8.73
CA TYR A 90 -8.62 0.11 -7.82
C TYR A 90 -8.88 -0.18 -6.35
N ARG A 91 -10.07 -0.69 -6.00
CA ARG A 91 -10.48 -0.97 -4.62
C ARG A 91 -11.40 -2.18 -4.57
N GLY A 92 -11.43 -2.84 -3.41
CA GLY A 92 -12.34 -3.95 -3.15
C GLY A 92 -11.99 -5.23 -3.92
N ASN A 93 -10.72 -5.44 -4.23
CA ASN A 93 -10.27 -6.70 -4.81
C ASN A 93 -10.37 -7.81 -3.76
N LYS A 94 -11.04 -8.89 -4.15
CA LYS A 94 -11.14 -10.14 -3.41
C LYS A 94 -10.30 -11.20 -4.12
N ILE A 95 -9.93 -12.23 -3.37
CA ILE A 95 -9.21 -13.40 -3.89
C ILE A 95 -10.22 -14.54 -3.97
N PHE A 96 -10.25 -15.19 -5.12
CA PHE A 96 -11.15 -16.28 -5.45
C PHE A 96 -10.33 -17.52 -5.82
N ALA A 97 -10.82 -18.69 -5.48
CA ALA A 97 -10.29 -19.95 -5.98
C ALA A 97 -11.41 -20.78 -6.63
N LEU A 98 -11.03 -21.56 -7.64
CA LEU A 98 -11.92 -22.54 -8.25
C LEU A 98 -12.25 -23.62 -7.22
N GLU A 99 -13.52 -23.98 -7.03
CA GLU A 99 -13.90 -24.96 -6.00
C GLU A 99 -13.19 -26.32 -6.15
N SER A 100 -12.94 -26.74 -7.38
CA SER A 100 -12.22 -27.99 -7.68
C SER A 100 -10.73 -27.97 -7.32
N SER A 101 -10.16 -26.79 -7.01
CA SER A 101 -8.76 -26.67 -6.57
C SER A 101 -8.54 -27.14 -5.14
N GLY A 102 -9.59 -27.22 -4.32
CA GLY A 102 -9.49 -27.51 -2.88
C GLY A 102 -8.97 -26.36 -2.02
N ILE A 103 -8.51 -25.25 -2.64
CA ILE A 103 -8.02 -24.07 -1.94
C ILE A 103 -9.20 -23.34 -1.30
N ASN A 104 -9.16 -23.14 0.01
CA ASN A 104 -10.30 -22.60 0.76
C ASN A 104 -9.99 -21.30 1.53
N GLN A 105 -8.71 -20.92 1.64
CA GLN A 105 -8.31 -19.72 2.37
C GLN A 105 -7.08 -19.07 1.72
N ALA A 106 -7.11 -17.73 1.64
CA ALA A 106 -5.99 -16.87 1.34
C ALA A 106 -5.81 -15.85 2.46
N ARG A 107 -4.66 -15.89 3.13
CA ARG A 107 -4.25 -14.92 4.15
C ARG A 107 -3.30 -13.89 3.53
N VAL A 108 -3.49 -12.63 3.90
CA VAL A 108 -2.62 -11.52 3.48
C VAL A 108 -2.02 -10.94 4.76
N ASP A 109 -0.72 -11.11 4.91
CA ASP A 109 0.07 -10.59 6.03
C ASP A 109 1.05 -9.52 5.52
N PHE A 110 1.44 -8.62 6.42
CA PHE A 110 2.38 -7.54 6.11
C PHE A 110 3.62 -7.71 6.97
N HIS A 111 4.77 -7.84 6.32
CA HIS A 111 6.06 -7.80 6.98
C HIS A 111 6.63 -6.40 6.76
N CYS A 112 6.42 -5.54 7.75
CA CYS A 112 6.93 -4.17 7.76
C CYS A 112 8.43 -4.18 8.01
N VAL A 113 9.24 -4.20 6.96
CA VAL A 113 10.70 -4.11 7.07
C VAL A 113 11.10 -2.65 7.33
N ALA A 114 10.31 -1.68 6.88
CA ALA A 114 10.59 -0.25 7.11
C ALA A 114 10.40 0.21 8.56
N LYS A 115 9.83 -0.62 9.46
CA LYS A 115 9.65 -0.32 10.90
C LYS A 115 10.34 -1.30 11.84
N CYS A 116 11.05 -2.29 11.34
CA CYS A 116 11.77 -3.24 12.18
C CYS A 116 13.25 -3.24 11.85
N ASP A 117 13.90 -2.10 12.10
CA ASP A 117 15.29 -2.10 12.55
C ASP A 117 15.40 -1.19 13.78
N SER A 118 14.82 -1.68 14.88
CA SER A 118 15.11 -1.18 16.22
C SER A 118 15.55 -2.35 17.08
N SER A 119 16.80 -2.74 16.91
CA SER A 119 17.65 -3.03 18.07
C SER A 119 18.92 -2.22 17.97
N THR A 120 18.82 -0.88 18.06
CA THR A 120 19.72 0.00 18.83
C THR A 120 19.13 1.41 18.90
N GLN A 121 18.78 1.79 20.14
CA GLN A 121 18.52 3.15 20.65
C GLN A 121 17.26 3.92 20.23
N CYS A 122 16.38 4.10 21.22
CA CYS A 122 15.47 5.24 21.33
C CYS A 122 16.27 6.55 21.35
N ASN A 123 16.52 7.13 20.17
CA ASN A 123 16.59 8.58 20.09
C ASN A 123 15.17 9.09 19.90
N ASN A 124 14.77 10.00 20.77
CA ASN A 124 13.54 10.77 20.72
C ASN A 124 13.57 11.69 19.48
N GLN A 125 13.59 11.14 18.27
CA GLN A 125 13.46 11.90 17.04
C GLN A 125 11.99 12.14 16.80
N GLU A 126 11.58 13.35 17.15
CA GLU A 126 10.22 13.84 17.04
C GLU A 126 9.78 14.07 15.57
N TYR A 127 10.75 14.11 14.65
CA TYR A 127 10.56 14.28 13.20
C TYR A 127 11.50 13.40 12.34
N ASP A 128 11.06 13.07 11.13
CA ASP A 128 11.76 12.23 10.16
C ASP A 128 12.71 13.02 9.25
N TYR A 129 12.34 14.26 8.87
CA TYR A 129 13.11 15.12 7.96
C TYR A 129 13.05 16.60 8.37
N ILE A 130 13.92 17.42 7.77
CA ILE A 130 13.84 18.90 7.85
C ILE A 130 13.28 19.42 6.54
N TYR A 131 12.18 20.18 6.58
CA TYR A 131 11.57 20.74 5.38
C TYR A 131 12.48 21.80 4.71
N PRO A 132 12.61 21.85 3.37
CA PRO A 132 11.98 20.98 2.33
C PRO A 132 12.86 19.79 1.87
N GLN A 133 13.85 19.37 2.65
CA GLN A 133 14.81 18.35 2.22
C GLN A 133 14.14 17.00 2.00
N CYS A 134 14.51 16.34 0.90
CA CYS A 134 13.99 15.02 0.53
C CYS A 134 12.46 14.97 0.44
N CYS A 135 11.82 16.04 -0.06
CA CYS A 135 10.36 16.14 -0.17
C CYS A 135 9.70 15.01 -0.97
N GLU A 136 10.41 14.41 -1.93
CA GLU A 136 9.99 13.21 -2.67
C GLU A 136 9.71 12.02 -1.74
N LYS A 137 10.29 11.99 -0.53
CA LYS A 137 10.08 10.95 0.48
C LYS A 137 8.91 11.22 1.42
N TYR A 138 8.26 12.39 1.32
CA TYR A 138 7.18 12.73 2.24
C TYR A 138 5.92 11.93 1.88
N ASN A 139 5.48 11.13 2.85
CA ASN A 139 4.32 10.27 2.74
C ASN A 139 3.31 10.61 3.82
N ALA A 140 2.10 10.08 3.69
CA ALA A 140 1.13 10.11 4.78
C ALA A 140 1.79 9.65 6.09
N GLY A 141 1.74 10.51 7.11
CA GLY A 141 2.35 10.25 8.42
C GLY A 141 3.80 10.73 8.59
N THR A 142 4.51 11.11 7.53
CA THR A 142 5.86 11.69 7.64
C THR A 142 5.83 12.97 8.47
N LYS A 143 6.69 13.06 9.48
CA LYS A 143 6.87 14.23 10.32
C LYS A 143 8.07 15.04 9.84
N VAL A 144 7.89 16.33 9.63
CA VAL A 144 8.96 17.24 9.21
C VAL A 144 9.11 18.39 10.20
N LEU A 145 10.34 18.71 10.58
CA LEU A 145 10.65 19.96 11.26
C LEU A 145 10.63 21.08 10.22
N GLN A 146 9.87 22.14 10.49
CA GLN A 146 9.84 23.34 9.65
C GLN A 146 10.78 24.41 10.26
N PRO A 147 11.97 24.68 9.69
CA PRO A 147 12.93 25.63 10.25
C PRO A 147 12.38 27.04 10.45
N LYS A 148 11.44 27.48 9.58
CA LYS A 148 10.87 28.84 9.67
C LYS A 148 9.94 29.04 10.84
N THR A 149 9.29 27.97 11.33
CA THR A 149 8.31 28.06 12.42
C THR A 149 8.80 27.39 13.69
N GLY A 150 9.80 26.50 13.57
CA GLY A 150 10.31 25.69 14.68
C GLY A 150 9.35 24.60 15.15
N TYR A 151 8.26 24.33 14.42
CA TYR A 151 7.30 23.27 14.77
C TYR A 151 7.45 22.04 13.88
N ILE A 152 6.88 20.94 14.35
CA ILE A 152 6.83 19.68 13.62
C ILE A 152 5.45 19.49 13.02
N TYR A 153 5.45 19.11 11.74
CA TYR A 153 4.25 18.92 10.96
C TYR A 153 4.21 17.51 10.40
N GLN A 154 3.08 16.85 10.58
CA GLN A 154 2.82 15.53 10.03
C GLN A 154 2.03 15.63 8.73
N CYS A 155 2.55 15.03 7.67
CA CYS A 155 1.86 14.94 6.39
C CYS A 155 0.56 14.15 6.54
N LYS A 156 -0.52 14.69 6.00
CA LYS A 156 -1.87 14.11 6.09
C LYS A 156 -2.00 12.85 5.22
N ALA A 157 -3.00 12.04 5.54
CA ALA A 157 -3.34 10.86 4.76
C ALA A 157 -3.83 11.21 3.34
N TRP A 158 -3.86 10.21 2.47
CA TRP A 158 -4.43 10.34 1.12
C TRP A 158 -5.86 10.90 1.17
N PRO A 159 -6.26 11.81 0.24
CA PRO A 159 -5.54 12.26 -0.95
C PRO A 159 -4.55 13.41 -0.71
N PHE A 160 -4.53 13.96 0.50
CA PHE A 160 -3.78 15.18 0.81
C PHE A 160 -2.26 14.97 0.87
N SER A 161 -1.81 13.73 1.04
CA SER A 161 -0.39 13.38 1.06
C SER A 161 0.35 13.79 -0.22
N GLN A 162 -0.35 13.94 -1.35
CA GLN A 162 0.25 14.38 -2.62
C GLN A 162 0.81 15.80 -2.54
N PHE A 163 0.20 16.66 -1.71
CA PHE A 163 0.63 18.05 -1.54
C PHE A 163 1.89 18.19 -0.67
N CYS A 164 2.20 17.18 0.17
CA CYS A 164 3.42 17.19 0.98
C CYS A 164 4.67 17.06 0.10
N ARG A 165 4.56 16.35 -1.02
CA ARG A 165 5.67 16.06 -1.94
C ARG A 165 6.01 17.23 -2.86
N THR A 166 5.12 18.21 -2.99
CA THR A 166 5.27 19.34 -3.92
C THR A 166 6.15 20.47 -3.36
N ALA A 167 7.08 20.16 -2.44
CA ALA A 167 7.95 21.20 -1.87
C ALA A 167 8.86 21.76 -2.96
N SER A 168 8.50 22.93 -3.48
CA SER A 168 9.24 23.65 -4.51
C SER A 168 9.24 25.13 -4.19
N ASP A 169 10.36 25.81 -4.44
CA ASP A 169 10.49 27.27 -4.30
C ASP A 169 9.48 28.04 -5.19
N LYS A 170 8.91 27.37 -6.21
CA LYS A 170 7.97 27.97 -7.17
C LYS A 170 6.52 27.99 -6.69
N ASP A 171 6.15 27.13 -5.74
CA ASP A 171 4.79 27.11 -5.18
C ASP A 171 4.81 26.77 -3.67
N PRO A 172 5.05 27.77 -2.80
CA PRO A 172 5.06 27.56 -1.35
C PRO A 172 3.64 27.43 -0.75
N SER A 173 2.58 27.27 -1.57
CA SER A 173 1.19 27.24 -1.08
C SER A 173 0.95 26.19 0.00
N PHE A 174 1.69 25.08 -0.03
CA PHE A 174 1.58 23.97 0.92
C PHE A 174 2.75 23.88 1.90
N GLU A 175 3.61 24.91 1.98
CA GLU A 175 4.72 24.91 2.93
C GLU A 175 4.21 24.78 4.38
N PRO A 176 4.62 23.77 5.16
CA PRO A 176 4.06 23.49 6.48
C PRO A 176 4.19 24.71 7.39
N GLY A 177 3.07 25.16 7.98
CA GLY A 177 3.02 26.30 8.89
C GLY A 177 3.18 27.69 8.25
N VAL A 178 3.42 27.79 6.94
CA VAL A 178 3.74 29.06 6.26
C VAL A 178 2.84 29.31 5.05
N GLY A 179 2.62 28.30 4.21
CA GLY A 179 1.84 28.41 2.98
C GLY A 179 0.35 28.65 3.23
N LYS A 180 -0.31 29.46 2.40
CA LYS A 180 -1.75 29.78 2.56
C LYS A 180 -2.68 28.55 2.67
N SER A 181 -2.27 27.43 2.12
CA SER A 181 -3.00 26.16 2.10
C SER A 181 -2.26 25.05 2.86
N TRP A 182 -1.29 25.38 3.72
CA TRP A 182 -0.47 24.41 4.43
C TRP A 182 -1.32 23.38 5.19
N ALA A 183 -2.41 23.84 5.82
CA ALA A 183 -3.30 23.01 6.62
C ALA A 183 -4.06 21.97 5.78
N MET A 184 -4.04 22.08 4.44
CA MET A 184 -4.59 21.05 3.57
C MET A 184 -3.70 19.81 3.52
N ALA A 185 -2.37 20.01 3.55
CA ALA A 185 -1.37 18.95 3.42
C ALA A 185 -0.84 18.46 4.77
N TRP A 186 -0.83 19.31 5.79
CA TRP A 186 -0.12 19.06 7.05
C TRP A 186 -1.01 19.23 8.28
N THR A 187 -0.68 18.48 9.33
CA THR A 187 -1.19 18.66 10.70
C THR A 187 -0.02 19.04 11.59
N GLN A 188 -0.09 20.16 12.31
CA GLN A 188 0.90 20.49 13.33
C GLN A 188 0.76 19.52 14.50
N VAL A 189 1.86 18.90 14.94
CA VAL A 189 1.82 17.84 15.96
C VAL A 189 2.58 18.20 17.25
N SER A 190 3.59 19.05 17.17
CA SER A 190 4.37 19.48 18.33
C SER A 190 5.32 20.63 18.01
N LYS A 191 6.08 21.10 19.00
CA LYS A 191 7.04 22.20 18.94
C LYS A 191 8.45 21.67 19.18
#